data_AF-A0A378ALD9-F1
#
_entry.id   AF-A0A378ALD9-F1
#
_cell.length_a   1.000
_cell.length_b   1.000
_cell.length_c   1.000
_cell.angle_alpha   90.00
_cell.angle_beta   90.00
_cell.angle_gamma   90.00
#
_symmetry.space_group_name_H-M   'P 1'
#
loop_
_entity.id
_entity.type
_entity.pdbx_description
1 polymer ?
#
loop_
_entity_poly.entity_id
_entity_poly.type
_entity_poly.pdbx_seq_one_letter_code
_entity_poly.pdbx_strand_id
1 'polypeptide(L)'
;MNTQHLQFAEQAAITASVVPDELRIGFWPQHFGSIPQWITLEPRIFAWMDRLCSDYHGGIWTFYTLNNGGAFMAPEADEDNEDKWTLFNSMNGNGLDSPAKLQG
;
A
#
# COMPACT_ATOMS: atom_id res chain seq x y z
N MET A 1 -7.78 30.42 29.98
CA MET A 1 -8.76 30.17 28.90
C MET A 1 -8.01 29.40 27.81
N ASN A 2 -8.42 28.16 27.59
CA ASN A 2 -7.71 27.17 26.78
C ASN A 2 -7.78 27.53 25.29
N THR A 3 -6.67 27.97 24.72
CA THR A 3 -6.51 28.09 23.27
C THR A 3 -6.35 26.68 22.72
N GLN A 4 -7.41 26.20 22.07
CA GLN A 4 -7.43 24.90 21.41
C GLN A 4 -6.35 24.88 20.34
N HIS A 5 -5.36 24.01 20.54
CA HIS A 5 -4.31 23.68 19.59
C HIS A 5 -4.93 22.80 18.50
N LEU A 6 -5.76 23.40 17.65
CA LEU A 6 -6.10 22.84 16.36
C LEU A 6 -4.88 23.05 15.47
N GLN A 7 -3.91 22.13 15.57
CA GLN A 7 -2.91 21.92 14.54
C GLN A 7 -3.66 21.57 13.26
N PHE A 8 -4.01 22.59 12.49
CA PHE A 8 -4.06 22.46 11.05
C PHE A 8 -2.70 21.92 10.66
N ALA A 9 -2.67 20.65 10.25
CA ALA A 9 -1.51 20.10 9.57
C ALA A 9 -1.24 21.05 8.41
N GLU A 10 -0.17 21.82 8.53
CA GLU A 10 0.50 22.47 7.41
C GLU A 10 0.53 21.45 6.27
N GLN A 11 0.26 21.85 5.02
CA GLN A 11 0.42 20.98 3.85
C GLN A 11 1.91 20.58 3.71
N ALA A 12 2.40 19.75 4.63
CA ALA A 12 3.66 19.09 4.57
C ALA A 12 3.53 18.04 3.47
N ALA A 13 4.51 17.99 2.57
CA ALA A 13 4.58 16.95 1.57
C ALA A 13 4.43 15.58 2.26
N ILE A 14 3.52 14.75 1.75
CA ILE A 14 3.36 13.38 2.22
C ILE A 14 4.56 12.60 1.69
N THR A 15 5.44 12.19 2.60
CA THR A 15 6.63 11.40 2.26
C THR A 15 6.42 9.96 2.69
N ALA A 16 6.81 9.04 1.81
CA ALA A 16 6.82 7.61 2.08
C ALA A 16 8.22 7.17 2.52
N SER A 17 8.30 6.35 3.56
CA SER A 17 9.53 5.70 4.03
C SER A 17 9.37 4.20 3.99
N VAL A 18 10.39 3.51 3.46
CA VAL A 18 10.41 2.04 3.37
C VAL A 18 10.51 1.44 4.77
N VAL A 19 9.69 0.43 5.04
CA VAL A 19 9.73 -0.35 6.27
C VAL A 19 10.71 -1.50 6.10
N PRO A 20 11.76 -1.58 6.92
CA PRO A 20 12.68 -2.71 6.94
C PRO A 20 11.96 -4.03 7.20
N ASP A 21 12.48 -5.11 6.60
CA ASP A 21 11.91 -6.46 6.68
C ASP A 21 11.71 -6.95 8.12
N GLU A 22 12.61 -6.58 9.03
CA GLU A 22 12.53 -6.91 10.46
C GLU A 22 11.29 -6.34 11.15
N LEU A 23 10.77 -5.21 10.65
CA LEU A 23 9.60 -4.52 11.21
C LEU A 23 8.29 -4.91 10.51
N ARG A 24 8.34 -5.68 9.42
CA ARG A 24 7.14 -6.09 8.65
C ARG A 24 6.14 -6.88 9.51
N ILE A 25 6.63 -7.73 10.42
CA ILE A 25 5.76 -8.51 11.31
C ILE A 25 4.90 -7.62 12.24
N GLY A 26 5.43 -6.43 12.59
CA GLY A 26 4.75 -5.46 13.44
C GLY A 26 3.91 -4.44 12.66
N PHE A 27 4.04 -4.37 11.34
CA PHE A 27 3.43 -3.33 10.52
C PHE A 27 1.91 -3.29 10.64
N TRP A 28 1.23 -4.39 10.32
CA TRP A 28 -0.23 -4.48 10.42
C TRP A 28 -0.78 -4.26 11.83
N PRO A 29 -0.26 -4.92 12.89
CA PRO A 29 -0.77 -4.67 14.23
C PRO A 29 -0.49 -3.24 14.72
N GLN A 30 0.60 -2.60 14.30
CA GLN A 30 0.91 -1.22 14.68
C GLN A 30 -0.03 -0.21 14.01
N HIS A 31 -0.35 -0.39 12.73
CA HIS A 31 -1.18 0.56 11.97
C HIS A 31 -2.68 0.25 12.02
N PHE A 32 -3.03 -1.03 12.01
CA PHE A 32 -4.40 -1.52 11.87
C PHE A 32 -4.82 -2.47 12.99
N GLY A 33 -4.02 -2.69 14.03
CA GLY A 33 -4.30 -3.66 15.10
C GLY A 33 -5.60 -3.41 15.87
N SER A 34 -6.08 -2.16 15.87
CA SER A 34 -7.38 -1.79 16.46
C SER A 34 -8.59 -2.22 15.60
N ILE A 35 -8.38 -2.66 14.36
CA ILE A 35 -9.42 -3.10 13.45
C ILE A 35 -9.63 -4.62 13.62
N PRO A 36 -10.86 -5.08 13.89
CA PRO A 36 -11.16 -6.51 13.89
C PRO A 36 -10.77 -7.12 12.53
N GLN A 37 -10.08 -8.26 12.54
CA GLN A 37 -9.63 -8.98 11.33
C GLN A 37 -8.50 -8.31 10.55
N TRP A 38 -7.69 -7.43 11.15
CA TRP A 38 -6.50 -6.85 10.51
C TRP A 38 -5.58 -7.89 9.86
N ILE A 39 -5.49 -9.11 10.41
CA ILE A 39 -4.69 -10.21 9.87
C ILE A 39 -5.15 -10.68 8.47
N THR A 40 -6.39 -10.35 8.09
CA THR A 40 -6.95 -10.70 6.77
C THR A 40 -6.65 -9.66 5.70
N LEU A 41 -6.07 -8.49 6.06
CA LEU A 41 -5.76 -7.42 5.11
C LEU A 41 -4.75 -7.88 4.06
N GLU A 42 -3.65 -8.49 4.49
CA GLU A 42 -2.60 -8.96 3.60
C GLU A 42 -3.07 -10.06 2.63
N PRO A 43 -3.71 -11.17 3.09
CA PRO A 43 -4.31 -12.15 2.18
C PRO A 43 -5.35 -11.55 1.23
N ARG A 44 -6.09 -10.54 1.68
CA ARG A 44 -7.09 -9.86 0.86
C ARG A 44 -6.44 -9.03 -0.23
N ILE A 45 -5.37 -8.29 0.07
CA ILE A 45 -4.61 -7.51 -0.92
C ILE A 45 -4.05 -8.44 -2.01
N PHE A 46 -3.47 -9.57 -1.63
CA PHE A 46 -2.99 -10.56 -2.61
C PHE A 46 -4.12 -11.15 -3.45
N ALA A 47 -5.25 -11.50 -2.85
CA ALA A 47 -6.41 -12.00 -3.58
C ALA A 47 -7.03 -10.96 -4.54
N TRP A 48 -6.98 -9.67 -4.19
CA TRP A 48 -7.39 -8.60 -5.09
C TRP A 48 -6.43 -8.47 -6.28
N MET A 49 -5.12 -8.56 -6.05
CA MET A 49 -4.14 -8.48 -7.12
C MET A 49 -4.21 -9.66 -8.09
N ASP A 50 -4.39 -10.87 -7.57
CA ASP A 50 -4.67 -12.08 -8.36
C ASP A 50 -5.91 -11.91 -9.26
N ARG A 51 -6.93 -11.18 -8.78
CA ARG A 51 -8.13 -10.91 -9.56
C ARG A 51 -7.98 -9.76 -10.56
N LEU A 52 -7.18 -8.74 -10.23
CA LEU A 52 -7.02 -7.55 -11.06
C LEU A 52 -5.97 -7.75 -12.15
N CYS A 53 -4.99 -8.62 -11.96
CA CYS A 53 -3.95 -8.91 -12.93
C CYS A 53 -3.88 -10.42 -13.19
N SER A 54 -4.32 -10.84 -14.38
CA SER A 54 -4.30 -12.25 -14.81
C SER A 54 -2.89 -12.81 -14.99
N ASP A 55 -1.90 -11.95 -15.17
CA ASP A 55 -0.48 -12.30 -15.30
C ASP A 55 0.31 -12.07 -14.00
N TYR A 56 -0.40 -11.88 -12.87
CA TYR A 56 0.23 -11.75 -11.56
C TYR A 56 0.71 -13.12 -11.07
N HIS A 57 2.02 -13.32 -11.08
CA HIS A 57 2.66 -14.55 -10.61
C HIS A 57 3.12 -14.44 -9.14
N GLY A 58 2.59 -13.46 -8.41
CA GLY A 58 3.16 -13.04 -7.13
C GLY A 58 4.17 -11.90 -7.31
N GLY A 59 4.90 -11.59 -6.24
CA GLY A 59 5.94 -10.56 -6.24
C GLY A 59 6.39 -10.26 -4.82
N ILE A 60 7.57 -9.65 -4.69
CA ILE A 60 8.00 -9.08 -3.40
C ILE A 60 7.22 -7.79 -3.19
N TRP A 61 6.71 -7.59 -1.99
CA TRP A 61 6.01 -6.37 -1.62
C TRP A 61 6.84 -5.57 -0.63
N THR A 62 6.97 -4.29 -0.92
CA THR A 62 7.63 -3.33 -0.06
C THR A 62 6.57 -2.56 0.72
N PHE A 63 6.78 -2.48 2.03
CA PHE A 63 5.89 -1.79 2.94
C PHE A 63 6.36 -0.35 3.14
N TYR A 64 5.42 0.58 3.17
CA TYR A 64 5.70 2.00 3.30
C TYR A 64 4.88 2.62 4.42
N THR A 65 5.53 3.44 5.23
CA THR A 65 4.88 4.34 6.19
C THR A 65 4.93 5.75 5.69
N LEU A 66 3.83 6.48 5.86
CA LEU A 66 3.71 7.89 5.54
C LEU A 66 3.93 8.74 6.79
N ASN A 67 4.57 9.89 6.62
CA ASN A 67 4.79 10.86 7.70
C ASN A 67 3.50 11.40 8.34
N ASN A 68 2.35 11.22 7.69
CA ASN A 68 1.02 11.57 8.23
C ASN A 68 0.36 10.44 9.04
N GLY A 69 1.06 9.34 9.28
CA GLY A 69 0.54 8.16 10.00
C GLY A 69 -0.16 7.14 9.11
N GLY A 70 -0.27 7.40 7.79
CA GLY A 70 -0.74 6.44 6.81
C GLY A 70 0.26 5.32 6.54
N ALA A 71 -0.22 4.25 5.92
CA ALA A 71 0.55 3.05 5.64
C ALA A 71 0.00 2.36 4.40
N PHE A 72 0.86 1.91 3.50
CA PHE A 72 0.48 1.15 2.30
C PHE A 72 1.57 0.15 1.93
N MET A 73 1.26 -0.77 1.01
CA MET A 73 2.22 -1.71 0.45
C MET A 73 2.15 -1.62 -1.07
N ALA A 74 3.30 -1.63 -1.71
CA ALA A 74 3.39 -1.67 -3.16
C ALA A 74 4.34 -2.80 -3.59
N PRO A 75 4.06 -3.46 -4.71
CA PRO A 75 4.98 -4.43 -5.27
C PRO A 75 6.32 -3.77 -5.59
N GLU A 76 7.40 -4.51 -5.34
CA GLU A 76 8.74 -4.13 -5.76
C GLU A 76 8.76 -4.07 -7.29
N ALA A 77 9.03 -2.88 -7.83
CA ALA A 77 9.30 -2.73 -9.24
C ALA A 77 10.81 -2.93 -9.41
N ASP A 78 11.22 -4.01 -10.05
CA ASP A 78 12.60 -4.16 -10.51
C ASP A 78 12.91 -2.95 -11.40
N GLU A 79 13.89 -2.12 -11.02
CA GLU A 79 14.25 -0.93 -11.81
C GLU A 79 14.74 -1.28 -13.22
N ASP A 80 15.15 -2.54 -13.42
CA ASP A 80 15.56 -3.11 -14.71
C ASP A 80 14.43 -3.83 -15.46
N ASN A 81 13.29 -4.10 -14.81
CA ASN A 81 12.15 -4.78 -15.42
C ASN A 81 10.96 -3.83 -15.44
N GLU A 82 10.70 -3.24 -16.62
CA GLU A 82 9.44 -2.57 -16.93
C GLU A 82 8.28 -3.58 -17.00
N ASP A 83 8.09 -4.38 -15.95
CA ASP A 83 6.93 -5.26 -15.80
C ASP A 83 5.70 -4.37 -15.59
N LYS A 84 5.15 -3.89 -16.71
CA LYS A 84 3.89 -3.18 -16.77
C LYS A 84 2.81 -4.17 -16.39
N TRP A 85 2.23 -3.97 -15.21
CA TRP A 85 1.08 -4.78 -14.80
C TRP A 85 -0.17 -4.13 -15.36
N THR A 86 -0.85 -4.84 -16.26
CA THR A 86 -2.18 -4.48 -16.69
C THR A 86 -3.15 -4.85 -15.57
N LEU A 87 -3.66 -3.84 -14.85
CA LEU A 87 -4.74 -4.05 -13.89
C LEU A 87 -6.07 -3.81 -14.57
N PHE A 88 -6.97 -4.80 -14.52
CA PHE A 88 -8.33 -4.68 -15.00
C PHE A 88 -9.32 -4.76 -13.84
N ASN A 89 -9.99 -3.64 -13.55
CA ASN A 89 -11.05 -3.62 -12.56
C ASN A 89 -12.39 -4.04 -13.19
N SER A 90 -12.72 -5.32 -13.06
CA SER A 90 -13.99 -5.89 -13.54
C SER A 90 -15.24 -5.26 -12.91
N MET A 91 -15.13 -4.54 -11.78
CA MET A 91 -16.26 -3.91 -11.10
C MET A 91 -16.68 -2.59 -11.73
N ASN A 92 -15.77 -1.88 -12.41
CA ASN A 92 -16.07 -0.61 -13.08
C ASN A 92 -15.73 -0.63 -14.59
N GLY A 93 -15.15 -1.72 -15.10
CA GLY A 93 -14.80 -1.90 -16.51
C GLY A 93 -13.54 -1.15 -16.95
N ASN A 94 -12.78 -0.55 -16.03
CA ASN A 94 -11.58 0.21 -16.37
C ASN A 94 -10.32 -0.66 -16.28
N GLY A 95 -9.48 -0.56 -17.31
CA GLY A 95 -8.11 -1.07 -17.32
C GLY A 95 -7.11 0.06 -17.07
N LEU A 96 -6.03 -0.24 -16.35
CA LEU A 96 -4.91 0.66 -16.15
C LEU A 96 -3.60 -0.09 -16.39
N ASP A 97 -2.87 0.33 -17.42
CA ASP A 97 -1.48 -0.07 -17.65
C ASP A 97 -0.57 0.91 -16.92
N SER A 98 0.04 0.49 -15.83
CA SER A 98 0.99 1.31 -15.07
C SER A 98 2.02 0.43 -14.36
N PRO A 99 3.23 0.96 -14.10
CA PRO A 99 4.25 0.21 -13.38
C PRO A 99 3.71 -0.18 -11.99
N ALA A 100 4.07 -1.40 -11.55
CA ALA A 100 3.54 -2.04 -10.36
C ALA A 100 3.54 -1.12 -9.11
N LYS A 101 4.59 -0.30 -8.95
CA LYS A 101 4.77 0.66 -7.84
C LYS A 101 3.68 1.73 -7.72
N LEU A 102 2.95 2.06 -8.79
CA LEU A 102 1.91 3.10 -8.79
C LEU A 102 0.52 2.56 -8.43
N GLN A 103 0.40 1.26 -8.16
CA GLN A 103 -0.88 0.57 -8.06
C GLN A 103 -1.27 0.15 -6.62
N GLY A 104 -0.43 0.45 -5.63
CA GLY A 104 -0.61 0.10 -4.21
C GLY A 104 -1.36 1.12 -3.38
#